data_AF-A0A6D2HB16-F1
#
_entry.id   AF-A0A6D2HB16-F1
#
_cell.length_a   1.000
_cell.length_b   1.000
_cell.length_c   1.000
_cell.angle_alpha   90.00
_cell.angle_beta   90.00
_cell.angle_gamma   90.00
#
_symmetry.space_group_name_H-M   'P 1'
#
loop_
_entity.id
_entity.type
_entity.pdbx_description
1 polymer ?
#
loop_
_entity_poly.entity_id
_entity_poly.type
_entity_poly.pdbx_seq_one_letter_code
_entity_poly.pdbx_strand_id
1 'polypeptide(L)'
;MDLVVRRNRLPNEGLRKEAMKSSKDKPKKKIKNVVNDAVRGKFGKIYIPDQKVGETKFSDRSKGLKRGRREGKLKNMEEGSASKKQKESE
;
A
#
# COMPACT_ATOMS: atom_id res chain seq x y z
N MET A 1 58.20 31.61 -2.34
CA MET A 1 58.01 31.54 -0.87
C MET A 1 58.00 30.07 -0.55
N ASP A 2 59.03 29.59 0.13
CA ASP A 2 59.23 28.16 0.34
C ASP A 2 58.86 27.81 1.77
N LEU A 3 57.85 26.96 1.94
CA LEU A 3 57.32 26.58 3.25
C LEU A 3 57.96 25.27 3.71
N VAL A 4 58.49 25.27 4.94
CA VAL A 4 59.02 24.07 5.60
C VAL A 4 58.11 23.68 6.75
N VAL A 5 57.55 22.47 6.71
CA VAL A 5 56.69 21.96 7.78
C VAL A 5 57.56 21.63 8.99
N ARG A 6 57.18 22.18 10.15
CA ARG A 6 57.81 21.92 11.45
C ARG A 6 56.82 21.20 12.38
N ARG A 7 57.28 20.86 13.58
CA ARG A 7 56.45 20.19 14.60
C ARG A 7 55.17 20.98 14.86
N ASN A 8 54.04 20.27 14.85
CA ASN A 8 52.73 20.81 15.18
C ASN A 8 52.01 19.88 16.18
N ARG A 9 50.97 20.39 16.83
CA ARG A 9 50.11 19.61 17.73
C ARG A 9 48.70 19.64 17.20
N LEU A 10 48.14 18.45 16.94
CA LEU A 10 46.76 18.33 16.51
C LEU A 10 45.80 18.60 17.68
N PRO A 11 44.64 19.21 17.40
CA PRO A 11 43.61 19.41 18.42
C PRO A 11 43.04 18.06 18.87
N ASN A 12 42.58 18.02 20.12
CA ASN A 12 41.89 16.86 20.68
C ASN A 12 40.58 16.60 19.90
N GLU A 13 40.15 15.34 19.82
CA GLU A 13 38.94 14.94 19.09
C GLU A 13 37.68 15.63 19.59
N GLY A 14 37.55 15.84 20.91
CA GLY A 14 36.42 16.55 21.51
C GLY A 14 36.33 17.99 21.01
N LEU A 15 37.45 18.73 21.10
CA LEU A 15 37.57 20.10 20.60
C LEU A 15 37.31 20.18 19.10
N ARG A 16 37.80 19.21 18.32
CA ARG A 16 37.54 19.16 16.88
C ARG A 16 36.04 18.95 16.59
N LYS A 17 35.37 18.07 17.32
CA LYS A 17 33.93 17.79 17.15
C LYS A 17 33.08 18.98 17.56
N GLU A 18 33.44 19.67 18.63
CA GLU A 18 32.75 20.88 19.09
C GLU A 18 32.92 22.03 18.11
N ALA A 19 34.14 22.31 17.67
CA ALA A 19 34.43 23.37 16.71
C ALA A 19 33.77 23.13 15.34
N MET A 20 33.60 21.86 14.94
CA MET A 20 32.99 21.47 13.65
C MET A 20 31.47 21.24 13.76
N LYS A 21 30.83 21.56 14.89
CA LYS A 21 29.40 21.39 15.08
C LYS A 21 28.62 22.38 14.22
N SER A 22 27.71 21.88 13.40
CA SER A 22 26.79 22.73 12.63
C SER A 22 25.64 23.25 13.48
N SER A 23 25.15 24.46 13.21
CA SER A 23 23.92 24.98 13.81
C SER A 23 22.73 24.03 13.57
N LYS A 24 21.84 23.93 14.57
CA LYS A 24 20.66 23.06 14.53
C LYS A 24 19.63 23.53 13.51
N ASP A 25 19.56 24.84 13.29
CA ASP A 25 18.56 25.48 12.43
C ASP A 25 18.93 25.46 10.94
N LYS A 26 19.99 24.74 10.55
CA LYS A 26 20.31 24.58 9.14
C LYS A 26 19.16 23.86 8.43
N PRO A 27 18.66 24.40 7.30
CA PRO A 27 17.63 23.73 6.54
C PRO A 27 18.15 22.34 6.10
N LYS A 28 17.36 21.30 6.39
CA LYS A 28 17.70 19.93 6.02
C LYS A 28 17.77 19.82 4.50
N LYS A 29 18.94 19.44 3.96
CA LYS A 29 19.16 19.27 2.52
C LYS A 29 18.15 18.31 1.87
N LYS A 30 17.75 17.27 2.59
CA LYS A 30 16.72 16.31 2.15
C LYS A 30 15.81 16.02 3.33
N ILE A 31 14.50 16.11 3.08
CA ILE A 31 13.46 15.72 4.01
C ILE A 31 12.80 14.47 3.43
N LYS A 32 12.64 13.42 4.24
CA LYS A 32 12.08 12.15 3.77
C LYS A 32 10.70 12.39 3.16
N ASN A 33 10.47 11.81 1.98
CA ASN A 33 9.22 11.89 1.23
C ASN A 33 8.80 13.30 0.81
N VAL A 34 9.66 14.30 0.95
CA VAL A 34 9.38 15.69 0.58
C VAL A 34 10.40 16.13 -0.45
N VAL A 35 9.91 16.60 -1.59
CA VAL A 35 10.72 17.14 -2.68
C VAL A 35 10.29 18.58 -2.90
N ASN A 36 11.26 19.48 -2.96
CA ASN A 36 11.07 20.85 -3.39
C ASN A 36 11.49 20.93 -4.85
N ASP A 37 10.52 21.06 -5.75
CA ASP A 37 10.74 21.31 -7.17
C ASP A 37 10.65 22.81 -7.46
N ALA A 38 11.52 23.29 -8.34
CA ALA A 38 11.56 24.70 -8.74
C ALA A 38 10.31 25.12 -9.51
N VAL A 39 9.65 24.18 -10.20
CA VAL A 39 8.47 24.46 -11.03
C VAL A 39 7.16 24.16 -10.28
N ARG A 40 7.01 22.95 -9.73
CA ARG A 40 5.77 22.50 -9.08
C ARG A 40 5.69 22.85 -7.59
N GLY A 41 6.74 23.46 -7.04
CA GLY A 41 6.83 23.74 -5.62
C GLY A 41 7.10 22.48 -4.77
N LYS A 42 6.63 22.51 -3.53
CA LYS A 42 6.88 21.44 -2.55
C LYS A 42 5.82 20.34 -2.65
N PHE A 43 6.23 19.11 -2.94
CA PHE A 43 5.34 17.96 -2.98
C PHE A 43 5.82 16.77 -2.13
N GLY A 44 4.85 15.95 -1.70
CA GLY A 44 5.07 14.77 -0.88
C GLY A 44 4.90 13.47 -1.68
N LYS A 45 5.75 12.47 -1.45
CA LYS A 45 5.59 11.11 -2.01
C LYS A 45 4.73 10.25 -1.07
N ILE A 46 3.66 9.68 -1.61
CA ILE A 46 2.84 8.66 -0.94
C ILE A 46 3.21 7.30 -1.54
N TYR A 47 3.56 6.34 -0.70
CA TYR A 47 3.87 4.97 -1.13
C TYR A 47 2.65 4.11 -0.83
N ILE A 48 1.86 3.85 -1.88
CA ILE A 48 0.72 2.95 -1.80
C ILE A 48 1.28 1.52 -1.77
N PRO A 49 1.00 0.72 -0.72
CA PRO A 49 1.46 -0.65 -0.64
C PRO A 49 0.67 -1.56 -1.58
N ASP A 50 1.22 -2.75 -1.86
CA ASP A 50 0.55 -3.76 -2.67
C ASP A 50 -0.77 -4.22 -2.00
N GLN A 51 -1.88 -4.07 -2.72
CA GLN A 51 -3.20 -4.45 -2.23
C GLN A 51 -3.53 -5.89 -2.62
N LYS A 52 -3.53 -6.79 -1.63
CA LYS A 52 -3.86 -8.21 -1.82
C LYS A 52 -5.37 -8.48 -1.79
N VAL A 53 -6.04 -8.27 -2.93
CA VAL A 53 -7.51 -8.44 -3.03
C VAL A 53 -7.92 -9.93 -3.12
N GLY A 54 -7.03 -10.81 -3.57
CA GLY A 54 -7.32 -12.23 -3.76
C GLY A 54 -7.30 -13.09 -2.48
N GLU A 55 -6.62 -12.65 -1.42
CA GLU A 55 -6.54 -13.39 -0.15
C GLU A 55 -7.83 -13.20 0.69
N THR A 56 -8.52 -12.08 0.51
CA THR A 56 -9.77 -11.79 1.21
C THR A 56 -10.91 -12.57 0.58
N LYS A 57 -11.52 -13.50 1.34
CA LYS A 57 -12.78 -14.14 0.95
C LYS A 57 -13.84 -13.04 0.74
N PHE A 58 -14.60 -13.14 -0.34
CA PHE A 58 -15.76 -12.28 -0.58
C PHE A 58 -16.65 -12.24 0.67
N SER A 59 -16.93 -11.03 1.16
CA SER A 59 -17.76 -10.79 2.33
C SER A 59 -19.23 -11.09 2.07
N ASP A 60 -19.71 -10.85 0.84
CA ASP A 60 -21.07 -11.18 0.46
C ASP A 60 -21.20 -12.67 0.10
N ARG A 61 -21.98 -13.39 0.91
CA ARG A 61 -22.44 -14.77 0.65
C ARG A 61 -23.96 -14.84 0.54
N SER A 62 -24.57 -13.80 0.00
CA SER A 62 -26.01 -13.72 -0.25
C SER A 62 -26.51 -14.96 -0.98
N LYS A 63 -27.74 -15.37 -0.64
CA LYS A 63 -28.34 -16.61 -1.16
C LYS A 63 -28.44 -16.63 -2.69
N GLY A 64 -28.45 -15.46 -3.35
CA GLY A 64 -28.54 -15.31 -4.81
C GLY A 64 -27.24 -15.63 -5.59
N LEU A 65 -26.09 -15.59 -4.91
CA LEU A 65 -24.77 -15.90 -5.50
C LEU A 65 -24.46 -17.42 -5.50
N LYS A 66 -25.24 -18.23 -4.76
CA LYS A 66 -25.01 -19.67 -4.61
C LYS A 66 -25.52 -20.43 -5.84
N ARG A 67 -24.62 -21.11 -6.57
CA ARG A 67 -24.94 -21.90 -7.79
C ARG A 67 -25.94 -23.04 -7.56
N GLY A 68 -25.91 -23.68 -6.39
CA GLY A 68 -26.72 -24.88 -6.12
C GLY A 68 -28.23 -24.72 -6.34
N ARG A 69 -28.80 -23.52 -6.27
CA ARG A 69 -30.23 -23.30 -6.54
C ARG A 69 -30.55 -23.12 -8.03
N ARG A 70 -29.64 -22.56 -8.83
CA ARG A 70 -29.85 -22.44 -10.29
C ARG A 70 -29.79 -23.81 -10.94
N GLU A 71 -28.80 -24.61 -10.55
CA GLU A 71 -28.61 -25.97 -11.03
C GLU A 71 -29.72 -26.91 -10.55
N GLY A 72 -30.18 -26.79 -9.29
CA GLY A 72 -31.32 -27.56 -8.79
C GLY A 72 -32.66 -27.22 -9.47
N LYS A 73 -32.87 -25.96 -9.87
CA LYS A 73 -34.04 -25.58 -10.66
C LYS A 73 -34.00 -26.14 -12.08
N LEU A 74 -32.84 -26.16 -12.72
CA LEU A 74 -32.67 -26.74 -14.06
C LEU A 74 -32.89 -28.26 -14.04
N LYS A 75 -32.33 -28.97 -13.05
CA LYS A 75 -32.56 -30.41 -12.87
C LYS A 75 -34.03 -30.75 -12.61
N ASN A 76 -34.73 -29.97 -11.79
CA ASN A 76 -36.16 -30.17 -11.55
C ASN A 76 -37.06 -29.84 -12.77
N MET A 77 -36.57 -29.11 -13.77
CA MET A 77 -37.30 -28.91 -15.02
C MET A 77 -37.04 -30.03 -16.04
N GLU A 78 -35.89 -30.70 -15.99
CA GLU A 78 -35.58 -31.88 -16.80
C GLU A 78 -36.25 -33.16 -16.27
N GLU A 79 -36.41 -33.32 -14.95
CA GLU A 79 -36.93 -34.55 -14.31
C GLU A 79 -38.46 -34.63 -14.13
N GLY A 80 -39.25 -33.87 -14.89
CA GLY A 80 -40.64 -34.27 -15.17
C GLY A 80 -41.73 -33.32 -14.72
N SER A 81 -42.30 -32.62 -15.71
CA SER A 81 -43.70 -32.20 -15.71
C SER A 81 -44.63 -33.38 -16.06
N ALA A 82 -44.45 -34.55 -15.43
CA ALA A 82 -45.32 -35.69 -15.61
C ALA A 82 -46.32 -35.75 -14.44
N SER A 83 -47.62 -35.71 -14.76
CA SER A 83 -48.77 -35.92 -13.88
C SER A 83 -49.19 -34.77 -12.94
N LYS A 84 -49.76 -33.70 -13.51
CA LYS A 84 -50.94 -33.07 -12.87
C LYS A 84 -52.18 -33.76 -13.44
N LYS A 85 -52.67 -34.80 -12.75
CA LYS A 85 -54.00 -35.37 -13.01
C LYS A 85 -55.05 -34.27 -12.85
N GLN A 86 -55.82 -34.02 -13.91
CA GLN A 86 -57.04 -33.23 -13.83
C GLN A 86 -58.07 -34.03 -13.01
N LYS A 87 -58.78 -33.35 -12.11
CA LYS A 87 -59.88 -33.92 -11.34
C LYS A 87 -61.16 -33.70 -12.16
N GLU A 88 -61.81 -34.80 -12.55
CA GLU A 88 -63.10 -34.76 -13.26
C GLU A 88 -64.20 -34.14 -12.38
N SER A 89 -65.06 -33.39 -13.04
CA SER A 89 -66.27 -32.78 -12.52
C SER A 89 -67.43 -33.78 -12.52
N GLU A 90 -68.03 -33.97 -11.35
CA GLU A 90 -69.43 -34.39 -11.19
C GLU A 90 -70.03 -33.58 -10.03
#